data_AF-A0AAE3C4Z1-F1
#
_entry.id   AF-A0AAE3C4Z1-F1
#
_cell.length_a   1.000
_cell.length_b   1.000
_cell.length_c   1.000
_cell.angle_alpha   90.00
_cell.angle_beta   90.00
_cell.angle_gamma   90.00
#
_symmetry.space_group_name_H-M   'P 1'
#
loop_
_entity.id
_entity.type
_entity.pdbx_description
1 polymer ?
#
loop_
_entity_poly.entity_id
_entity_poly.type
_entity_poly.pdbx_seq_one_letter_code
_entity_poly.pdbx_strand_id
1 'polypeptide(L)'
;MVDIDRWIAKLRELFDPDRIEEARDRMSSTWNFKPVDRPPLSITVPPPEPWPFFKYSERFYDLDKMLLHQLAYAYSHYLLRDDGIPCVRADYGTGIIASGFGSEIIVRKDLDQMPWVKEPILKSDPPDISELKDPDPYSDGLMAKVLEAEEYFLEKLDGTGVSVYLCDTQSPIDTAYLIRGVKLFKDFYRHPDFVDELMERIAKVYVEFSIIQKRIIGEPLDMGVHGSPNVWMARGGVRICEDVAVMLSPSLYRRFCTPANKICLEPFDGGMDHFCCSNVSDGRHLLEELLSNQYIRAFFFGNPSRFYDFEETLKLFHNRKVCLIWTDGPRQNQSIENWINTIIDAMDRIGDRTGVIFSINVEDFYKAKKIVEIWNKSFDRIK
;
A
#
# COMPACT_ATOMS: atom_id res chain seq x y z
N MET A 1 4.87 -7.37 -30.00
CA MET A 1 5.32 -6.23 -29.18
C MET A 1 4.12 -5.37 -28.87
N VAL A 2 4.05 -4.88 -27.64
CA VAL A 2 3.01 -3.95 -27.20
C VAL A 2 3.49 -2.55 -27.57
N ASP A 3 2.62 -1.75 -28.18
CA ASP A 3 2.92 -0.34 -28.47
C ASP A 3 2.68 0.50 -27.21
N ILE A 4 3.61 0.42 -26.26
CA ILE A 4 3.50 1.13 -24.97
C ILE A 4 3.62 2.65 -25.13
N ASP A 5 4.45 3.10 -26.08
CA ASP A 5 4.74 4.53 -26.28
C ASP A 5 3.47 5.29 -26.70
N ARG A 6 2.58 4.66 -27.47
CA ARG A 6 1.26 5.21 -27.77
C ARG A 6 0.43 5.52 -26.52
N TRP A 7 0.45 4.63 -25.53
CA TRP A 7 -0.32 4.82 -24.29
C TRP A 7 0.32 5.87 -23.38
N ILE A 8 1.66 5.87 -23.28
CA ILE A 8 2.42 6.89 -22.55
C ILE A 8 2.14 8.29 -23.13
N ALA A 9 2.15 8.43 -24.45
CA ALA A 9 1.81 9.69 -25.12
C ALA A 9 0.41 10.19 -24.72
N LYS A 10 -0.56 9.27 -24.61
CA LYS A 10 -1.92 9.60 -24.18
C LYS A 10 -1.99 10.10 -22.74
N LEU A 11 -1.25 9.50 -21.81
CA LEU A 11 -1.18 10.01 -20.43
C LEU A 11 -0.52 11.39 -20.39
N ARG A 12 0.53 11.61 -21.18
CA ARG A 12 1.21 12.90 -21.30
C ARG A 12 0.26 14.02 -21.78
N GLU A 13 -0.65 13.73 -22.69
CA GLU A 13 -1.67 14.69 -23.15
C GLU A 13 -2.71 15.05 -22.07
N LEU A 14 -2.95 14.14 -21.12
CA LEU A 14 -3.90 14.34 -20.03
C LEU A 14 -3.27 14.94 -18.77
N PHE A 15 -1.94 14.99 -18.70
CA PHE A 15 -1.22 15.46 -17.54
C PHE A 15 -1.54 16.94 -17.27
N ASP A 16 -2.06 17.19 -16.08
CA ASP A 16 -2.40 18.51 -15.56
C ASP A 16 -1.65 18.70 -14.22
N PRO A 17 -0.50 19.39 -14.20
CA PRO A 17 0.33 19.52 -13.01
C PRO A 17 -0.40 20.26 -11.87
N ASP A 18 -1.22 21.25 -12.20
CA ASP A 18 -1.97 22.02 -11.20
C ASP A 18 -3.00 21.12 -10.49
N ARG A 19 -3.69 20.25 -11.25
CA ARG A 19 -4.62 19.29 -10.65
C ARG A 19 -3.93 18.29 -9.70
N ILE A 20 -2.73 17.85 -10.04
CA ILE A 20 -1.94 16.95 -9.18
C ILE A 20 -1.49 17.66 -7.91
N GLU A 21 -1.01 18.89 -8.03
CA GLU A 21 -0.60 19.67 -6.86
C GLU A 21 -1.78 19.96 -5.92
N GLU A 22 -2.97 20.30 -6.46
CA GLU A 22 -4.20 20.44 -5.67
C GLU A 22 -4.57 19.16 -4.90
N ALA A 23 -4.38 17.98 -5.52
CA ALA A 23 -4.61 16.70 -4.86
C ALA A 23 -3.60 16.47 -3.72
N ARG A 24 -2.31 16.73 -3.99
CA ARG A 24 -1.22 16.60 -3.01
C ARG A 24 -1.39 17.54 -1.83
N ASP A 25 -1.82 18.78 -2.05
CA ASP A 25 -2.07 19.75 -0.98
C ASP A 25 -3.23 19.34 -0.09
N ARG A 26 -4.33 18.88 -0.70
CA ARG A 26 -5.49 18.36 0.04
C ARG A 26 -5.10 17.12 0.85
N MET A 27 -4.41 16.16 0.24
CA MET A 27 -3.91 14.97 0.94
C MET A 27 -2.92 15.33 2.04
N SER A 28 -1.99 16.26 1.82
CA SER A 28 -1.03 16.72 2.83
C SER A 28 -1.71 17.35 4.03
N SER A 29 -2.76 18.14 3.78
CA SER A 29 -3.56 18.76 4.83
C SER A 29 -4.34 17.71 5.61
N THR A 30 -4.99 16.77 4.92
CA THR A 30 -5.71 15.65 5.54
C THR A 30 -4.81 14.76 6.39
N TRP A 31 -3.66 14.35 5.84
CA TRP A 31 -2.67 13.50 6.49
C TRP A 31 -2.15 14.09 7.80
N ASN A 32 -2.05 15.42 7.86
CA ASN A 32 -1.54 16.18 9.00
C ASN A 32 -2.63 16.83 9.86
N PHE A 33 -3.88 16.41 9.70
CA PHE A 33 -5.02 16.92 10.48
C PHE A 33 -5.21 18.45 10.39
N LYS A 34 -4.93 19.03 9.23
CA LYS A 34 -5.19 20.45 8.94
C LYS A 34 -6.57 20.62 8.30
N PRO A 35 -7.19 21.80 8.40
CA PRO A 35 -8.46 22.09 7.75
C PRO A 35 -8.41 21.84 6.24
N VAL A 36 -9.48 21.24 5.71
CA VAL A 36 -9.67 20.99 4.27
C VAL A 36 -11.08 21.39 3.86
N ASP A 37 -11.25 21.72 2.58
CA ASP A 37 -12.55 22.01 1.99
C ASP A 37 -13.45 20.77 1.92
N ARG A 38 -12.84 19.61 1.69
CA ARG A 38 -13.45 18.28 1.72
C ARG A 38 -12.37 17.22 1.95
N PRO A 39 -12.73 16.05 2.50
CA PRO A 39 -11.83 14.89 2.49
C PRO A 39 -11.43 14.50 1.04
N PRO A 40 -10.18 14.06 0.82
CA PRO A 40 -9.72 13.52 -0.46
C PRO A 40 -10.51 12.26 -0.85
N LEU A 41 -10.78 12.15 -2.14
CA LEU A 41 -11.41 10.97 -2.74
C LEU A 41 -10.56 10.49 -3.92
N SER A 42 -10.02 9.29 -3.78
CA SER A 42 -9.32 8.52 -4.80
C SER A 42 -10.20 7.33 -5.19
N ILE A 43 -10.33 7.05 -6.49
CA ILE A 43 -11.16 5.97 -7.02
C ILE A 43 -10.36 5.10 -7.97
N THR A 44 -10.08 3.87 -7.55
CA THR A 44 -9.52 2.84 -8.42
C THR A 44 -10.64 2.25 -9.29
N VAL A 45 -10.53 2.44 -10.60
CA VAL A 45 -11.53 1.96 -11.58
C VAL A 45 -10.84 1.61 -12.91
N PRO A 46 -11.30 0.58 -13.64
CA PRO A 46 -10.79 0.30 -14.99
C PRO A 46 -11.06 1.46 -15.98
N PRO A 47 -10.23 1.60 -17.02
CA PRO A 47 -10.43 2.60 -18.08
C PRO A 47 -11.81 2.50 -18.75
N PRO A 48 -12.38 3.63 -19.22
CA PRO A 48 -13.67 3.64 -19.94
C PRO A 48 -13.58 3.13 -21.39
N GLU A 49 -12.38 2.77 -21.86
CA GLU A 49 -12.12 2.28 -23.21
C GLU A 49 -11.34 0.96 -23.18
N PRO A 50 -11.30 0.20 -24.29
CA PRO A 50 -10.55 -1.04 -24.34
C PRO A 50 -9.07 -0.84 -23.98
N TRP A 51 -8.62 -1.48 -22.91
CA TRP A 51 -7.24 -1.47 -22.45
C TRP A 51 -6.57 -2.83 -22.67
N PRO A 52 -5.28 -2.89 -23.06
CA PRO A 52 -4.59 -4.16 -23.26
C PRO A 52 -4.54 -5.01 -21.99
N PHE A 53 -4.95 -6.27 -22.10
CA PHE A 53 -4.96 -7.22 -21.00
C PHE A 53 -3.88 -8.28 -21.19
N PHE A 54 -3.15 -8.57 -20.13
CA PHE A 54 -2.12 -9.60 -20.07
C PHE A 54 -2.25 -10.38 -18.77
N LYS A 55 -2.07 -11.70 -18.84
CA LYS A 55 -2.01 -12.53 -17.62
C LYS A 55 -0.84 -12.08 -16.76
N TYR A 56 -0.95 -12.28 -15.45
CA TYR A 56 0.10 -11.96 -14.49
C TYR A 56 1.45 -12.57 -14.89
N SER A 57 1.44 -13.84 -15.32
CA SER A 57 2.66 -14.51 -15.78
C SER A 57 3.34 -13.84 -16.97
N GLU A 58 2.60 -13.17 -17.85
CA GLU A 58 3.20 -12.39 -18.94
C GLU A 58 3.77 -11.08 -18.43
N ARG A 59 3.03 -10.38 -17.56
CA ARG A 59 3.46 -9.12 -16.92
C ARG A 59 4.72 -9.31 -16.07
N PHE A 60 4.84 -10.43 -15.40
CA PHE A 60 5.99 -10.74 -14.54
C PHE A 60 7.32 -10.81 -15.31
N TYR A 61 7.30 -11.19 -16.60
CA TYR A 61 8.52 -11.37 -17.40
C TYR A 61 8.71 -10.31 -18.50
N ASP A 62 7.84 -9.31 -18.58
CA ASP A 62 7.83 -8.30 -19.64
C ASP A 62 7.46 -6.94 -19.05
N LEU A 63 8.45 -6.04 -18.96
CA LEU A 63 8.30 -4.74 -18.32
C LEU A 63 7.29 -3.83 -19.03
N ASP A 64 7.14 -3.95 -20.35
CA ASP A 64 6.13 -3.18 -21.09
C ASP A 64 4.72 -3.62 -20.69
N LYS A 65 4.50 -4.93 -20.61
CA LYS A 65 3.20 -5.47 -20.18
C LYS A 65 2.91 -5.14 -18.72
N MET A 66 3.93 -5.16 -17.86
CA MET A 66 3.79 -4.75 -16.45
C MET A 66 3.40 -3.29 -16.34
N LEU A 67 4.18 -2.39 -16.96
CA LEU A 67 3.95 -0.97 -16.92
C LEU A 67 2.58 -0.62 -17.51
N LEU A 68 2.24 -1.18 -18.68
CA LEU A 68 0.96 -0.89 -19.30
C LEU A 68 -0.23 -1.34 -18.46
N HIS A 69 -0.11 -2.44 -17.72
CA HIS A 69 -1.16 -2.85 -16.77
C HIS A 69 -1.32 -1.82 -15.63
N GLN A 70 -0.23 -1.39 -15.03
CA GLN A 70 -0.25 -0.38 -13.95
C GLN A 70 -0.82 0.97 -14.44
N LEU A 71 -0.47 1.38 -15.66
CA LEU A 71 -0.93 2.62 -16.28
C LEU A 71 -2.44 2.70 -16.50
N ALA A 72 -3.17 1.58 -16.50
CA ALA A 72 -4.63 1.57 -16.65
C ALA A 72 -5.31 2.42 -15.57
N TYR A 73 -4.86 2.30 -14.32
CA TYR A 73 -5.45 3.03 -13.20
C TYR A 73 -4.98 4.48 -13.15
N ALA A 74 -3.71 4.74 -13.47
CA ALA A 74 -3.19 6.11 -13.62
C ALA A 74 -3.98 6.90 -14.69
N TYR A 75 -4.28 6.25 -15.81
CA TYR A 75 -5.11 6.81 -16.88
C TYR A 75 -6.53 7.14 -16.40
N SER A 76 -7.15 6.24 -15.62
CA SER A 76 -8.47 6.49 -15.03
C SER A 76 -8.46 7.70 -14.08
N HIS A 77 -7.44 7.87 -13.24
CA HIS A 77 -7.32 9.01 -12.34
C HIS A 77 -7.26 10.34 -13.11
N TYR A 78 -6.47 10.41 -14.19
CA TYR A 78 -6.43 11.61 -15.03
C TYR A 78 -7.79 11.96 -15.64
N LEU A 79 -8.54 10.97 -16.13
CA LEU A 79 -9.87 11.20 -16.69
C LEU A 79 -10.92 11.57 -15.65
N LEU A 80 -10.86 10.98 -14.45
CA LEU A 80 -11.79 11.28 -13.35
C LEU A 80 -11.53 12.65 -12.74
N ARG A 81 -10.27 13.12 -12.78
CA ARG A 81 -9.81 14.29 -12.02
C ARG A 81 -10.15 14.16 -10.53
N ASP A 82 -10.09 12.95 -9.99
CA ASP A 82 -10.21 12.67 -8.57
C ASP A 82 -8.92 13.05 -7.83
N ASP A 83 -8.82 12.82 -6.52
CA ASP A 83 -7.64 13.20 -5.74
C ASP A 83 -6.56 12.10 -5.69
N GLY A 84 -6.78 10.96 -6.35
CA GLY A 84 -5.80 9.88 -6.38
C GLY A 84 -4.52 10.32 -7.08
N ILE A 85 -3.35 10.03 -6.49
CA ILE A 85 -2.07 10.29 -7.14
C ILE A 85 -1.81 9.19 -8.19
N PRO A 86 -1.70 9.52 -9.49
CA PRO A 86 -1.39 8.55 -10.52
C PRO A 86 0.02 8.00 -10.31
N CYS A 87 0.12 6.70 -10.10
CA CYS A 87 1.40 6.07 -9.79
C CYS A 87 1.45 4.60 -10.18
N VAL A 88 2.67 4.07 -10.29
CA VAL A 88 2.97 2.68 -10.65
C VAL A 88 4.09 2.13 -9.78
N ARG A 89 4.14 0.81 -9.61
CA ARG A 89 5.26 0.11 -8.96
C ARG A 89 5.76 -1.07 -9.79
N ALA A 90 6.97 -1.54 -9.50
CA ALA A 90 7.44 -2.85 -9.92
C ALA A 90 6.62 -3.96 -9.25
N ASP A 91 5.63 -4.51 -9.95
CA ASP A 91 4.60 -5.39 -9.40
C ASP A 91 5.00 -6.88 -9.38
N TYR A 92 6.03 -7.20 -8.60
CA TYR A 92 6.57 -8.55 -8.45
C TYR A 92 5.96 -9.38 -7.30
N GLY A 93 4.91 -8.86 -6.65
CA GLY A 93 4.21 -9.53 -5.55
C GLY A 93 4.90 -9.42 -4.19
N THR A 94 4.46 -10.22 -3.22
CA THR A 94 4.87 -10.09 -1.80
C THR A 94 6.19 -10.80 -1.45
N GLY A 95 6.68 -11.66 -2.34
CA GLY A 95 7.87 -12.48 -2.09
C GLY A 95 9.20 -11.78 -2.37
N ILE A 96 9.23 -10.46 -2.57
CA ILE A 96 10.42 -9.74 -3.06
C ILE A 96 11.58 -9.87 -2.07
N ILE A 97 11.43 -9.41 -0.82
CA ILE A 97 12.50 -9.50 0.19
C ILE A 97 12.80 -10.98 0.52
N ALA A 98 11.77 -11.83 0.65
CA ALA A 98 11.96 -13.26 0.87
C ALA A 98 12.82 -13.92 -0.23
N SER A 99 12.64 -13.52 -1.48
CA SER A 99 13.45 -14.01 -2.60
C SER A 99 14.89 -13.54 -2.55
N GLY A 100 15.15 -12.34 -2.01
CA GLY A 100 16.51 -11.88 -1.71
C GLY A 100 17.19 -12.83 -0.73
N PHE A 101 16.50 -13.23 0.34
CA PHE A 101 17.00 -14.25 1.29
C PHE A 101 17.14 -15.66 0.70
N GLY A 102 16.75 -15.88 -0.56
CA GLY A 102 16.92 -17.14 -1.28
C GLY A 102 15.63 -17.94 -1.50
N SER A 103 14.45 -17.39 -1.17
CA SER A 103 13.19 -18.05 -1.50
C SER A 103 12.94 -18.13 -3.01
N GLU A 104 12.59 -19.31 -3.51
CA GLU A 104 12.15 -19.49 -4.90
C GLU A 104 10.73 -18.96 -5.09
N ILE A 105 10.51 -18.21 -6.19
CA ILE A 105 9.22 -17.61 -6.52
C ILE A 105 8.54 -18.40 -7.66
N ILE A 106 7.30 -18.82 -7.41
CA ILE A 106 6.47 -19.56 -8.36
C ILE A 106 5.50 -18.62 -9.06
N VAL A 107 5.63 -18.57 -10.39
CA VAL A 107 4.71 -17.87 -11.29
C VAL A 107 3.97 -18.91 -12.12
N ARG A 108 2.66 -19.05 -11.89
CA ARG A 108 1.83 -20.02 -12.61
C ARG A 108 1.41 -19.46 -13.97
N LYS A 109 1.75 -20.18 -15.05
CA LYS A 109 1.39 -19.76 -16.42
C LYS A 109 -0.09 -20.03 -16.77
N ASP A 110 -0.67 -21.02 -16.10
CA ASP A 110 -2.04 -21.50 -16.32
C ASP A 110 -3.10 -20.67 -15.57
N LEU A 111 -2.70 -19.97 -14.51
CA LEU A 111 -3.60 -19.16 -13.66
C LEU A 111 -3.20 -17.68 -13.69
N ASP A 112 -4.19 -16.79 -13.81
CA ASP A 112 -3.97 -15.35 -13.68
C ASP A 112 -4.03 -14.96 -12.20
N GLN A 113 -2.90 -15.16 -11.50
CA GLN A 113 -2.77 -14.88 -10.07
C GLN A 113 -1.37 -14.33 -9.76
N MET A 114 -1.27 -13.63 -8.62
CA MET A 114 0.00 -13.17 -8.04
C MET A 114 0.98 -14.34 -7.79
N PRO A 115 2.30 -14.08 -7.66
CA PRO A 115 3.31 -15.11 -7.48
C PRO A 115 3.41 -15.51 -6.00
N TRP A 116 4.02 -16.67 -5.74
CA TRP A 116 4.04 -17.29 -4.42
C TRP A 116 5.46 -17.71 -4.07
N VAL A 117 5.85 -17.57 -2.80
CA VAL A 117 7.05 -18.25 -2.29
C VAL A 117 6.79 -19.76 -2.29
N LYS A 118 7.66 -20.54 -2.94
CA LYS A 118 7.49 -21.98 -3.15
C LYS A 118 7.38 -22.75 -1.83
N GLU A 119 8.32 -22.50 -0.93
CA GLU A 119 8.41 -23.11 0.38
C GLU A 119 9.35 -22.30 1.29
N PRO A 120 9.21 -22.42 2.62
CA PRO A 120 10.17 -21.85 3.57
C PRO A 120 11.59 -22.36 3.34
N ILE A 121 12.57 -21.47 3.50
CA ILE A 121 14.00 -21.78 3.33
C ILE A 121 14.67 -22.15 4.66
N LEU A 122 14.19 -21.62 5.79
CA LEU A 122 14.68 -21.96 7.13
C LEU A 122 13.96 -23.20 7.64
N LYS A 123 14.52 -24.37 7.38
CA LYS A 123 13.84 -25.66 7.61
C LYS A 123 14.23 -26.35 8.93
N SER A 124 15.37 -26.04 9.53
CA SER A 124 15.88 -26.72 10.73
C SER A 124 14.98 -26.58 11.97
N ASP A 125 14.97 -27.60 12.84
CA ASP A 125 14.22 -27.64 14.10
C ASP A 125 15.06 -28.42 15.14
N PRO A 126 15.74 -27.76 16.10
CA PRO A 126 15.63 -26.33 16.44
C PRO A 126 16.15 -25.40 15.32
N PRO A 127 15.67 -24.15 15.26
CA PRO A 127 16.09 -23.19 14.26
C PRO A 127 17.56 -22.76 14.46
N ASP A 128 18.24 -22.46 13.36
CA ASP A 128 19.59 -21.93 13.34
C ASP A 128 19.64 -20.70 12.43
N ILE A 129 19.96 -19.54 13.00
CA ILE A 129 20.00 -18.27 12.28
C ILE A 129 21.18 -18.17 11.31
N SER A 130 22.22 -19.00 11.51
CA SER A 130 23.39 -19.04 10.62
C SER A 130 23.09 -19.61 9.24
N GLU A 131 21.94 -20.29 9.07
CA GLU A 131 21.43 -20.72 7.77
C GLU A 131 20.97 -19.55 6.89
N LEU A 132 20.60 -18.43 7.51
CA LEU A 132 20.13 -17.25 6.80
C LEU A 132 21.33 -16.41 6.34
N LYS A 133 21.42 -16.15 5.04
CA LYS A 133 22.37 -15.21 4.45
C LYS A 133 21.65 -13.90 4.15
N ASP A 134 22.21 -12.76 4.58
CA ASP A 134 21.66 -11.46 4.21
C ASP A 134 21.83 -11.22 2.70
N PRO A 135 20.78 -10.73 2.00
CA PRO A 135 20.84 -10.46 0.57
C PRO A 135 21.65 -9.22 0.23
N ASP A 136 22.21 -9.21 -0.98
CA ASP A 136 22.60 -7.97 -1.68
C ASP A 136 21.40 -7.49 -2.52
N PRO A 137 20.79 -6.33 -2.21
CA PRO A 137 19.66 -5.78 -2.95
C PRO A 137 19.89 -5.59 -4.46
N TYR A 138 21.14 -5.44 -4.89
CA TYR A 138 21.49 -5.21 -6.29
C TYR A 138 21.68 -6.50 -7.11
N SER A 139 21.79 -7.67 -6.48
CA SER A 139 22.04 -8.93 -7.20
C SER A 139 21.11 -10.08 -6.83
N ASP A 140 20.49 -10.05 -5.65
CA ASP A 140 19.82 -11.22 -5.11
C ASP A 140 18.30 -11.20 -5.35
N GLY A 141 17.75 -12.36 -5.71
CA GLY A 141 16.31 -12.59 -5.85
C GLY A 141 15.62 -11.64 -6.84
N LEU A 142 14.42 -11.20 -6.46
CA LEU A 142 13.63 -10.20 -7.20
C LEU A 142 14.01 -8.77 -6.86
N MET A 143 14.87 -8.53 -5.86
CA MET A 143 15.26 -7.17 -5.46
C MET A 143 15.94 -6.44 -6.62
N ALA A 144 16.92 -7.08 -7.26
CA ALA A 144 17.59 -6.52 -8.44
C ALA A 144 16.61 -6.23 -9.60
N LYS A 145 15.61 -7.09 -9.81
CA LYS A 145 14.59 -6.91 -10.86
C LYS A 145 13.65 -5.76 -10.58
N VAL A 146 13.33 -5.52 -9.31
CA VAL A 146 12.56 -4.33 -8.90
C VAL A 146 13.33 -3.08 -9.28
N LEU A 147 14.61 -2.99 -8.92
CA LEU A 147 15.42 -1.80 -9.23
C LEU A 147 15.53 -1.56 -10.74
N GLU A 148 15.76 -2.61 -11.54
CA GLU A 148 15.76 -2.55 -13.01
C GLU A 148 14.42 -2.04 -13.56
N ALA A 149 13.31 -2.56 -13.03
CA ALA A 149 11.97 -2.14 -13.43
C ALA A 149 11.66 -0.68 -13.06
N GLU A 150 12.09 -0.23 -11.88
CA GLU A 150 11.93 1.16 -11.43
C GLU A 150 12.70 2.13 -12.32
N GLU A 151 13.97 1.85 -12.62
CA GLU A 151 14.78 2.65 -13.56
C GLU A 151 14.11 2.72 -14.94
N TYR A 152 13.65 1.57 -15.44
CA TYR A 152 12.92 1.50 -16.71
C TYR A 152 11.63 2.33 -16.70
N PHE A 153 10.85 2.27 -15.63
CA PHE A 153 9.60 3.02 -15.50
C PHE A 153 9.86 4.52 -15.41
N LEU A 154 10.89 4.96 -14.68
CA LEU A 154 11.27 6.36 -14.60
C LEU A 154 11.61 6.94 -15.98
N GLU A 155 12.39 6.20 -16.79
CA GLU A 155 12.71 6.62 -18.16
C GLU A 155 11.45 6.72 -19.03
N LYS A 156 10.59 5.70 -19.00
CA LYS A 156 9.38 5.65 -19.83
C LYS A 156 8.33 6.70 -19.46
N LEU A 157 8.24 7.04 -18.17
CA LEU A 157 7.20 7.92 -17.64
C LEU A 157 7.59 9.41 -17.62
N ASP A 158 8.77 9.77 -18.13
CA ASP A 158 9.19 11.16 -18.18
C ASP A 158 8.14 12.07 -18.87
N GLY A 159 7.85 13.19 -18.23
CA GLY A 159 6.83 14.17 -18.64
C GLY A 159 5.38 13.70 -18.54
N THR A 160 5.08 12.49 -18.04
CA THR A 160 3.69 12.04 -17.87
C THR A 160 3.06 12.50 -16.55
N GLY A 161 3.87 12.84 -15.54
CA GLY A 161 3.41 13.14 -14.20
C GLY A 161 2.99 11.91 -13.37
N VAL A 162 3.12 10.69 -13.91
CA VAL A 162 2.87 9.45 -13.18
C VAL A 162 4.08 9.13 -12.30
N SER A 163 3.86 8.94 -11.00
CA SER A 163 4.94 8.66 -10.05
C SER A 163 5.31 7.17 -10.04
N VAL A 164 6.58 6.84 -10.02
CA VAL A 164 7.04 5.49 -9.62
C VAL A 164 7.11 5.48 -8.09
N TYR A 165 6.66 4.41 -7.45
CA TYR A 165 6.75 4.24 -5.99
C TYR A 165 7.30 2.86 -5.62
N LEU A 166 7.67 2.73 -4.34
CA LEU A 166 8.30 1.52 -3.80
C LEU A 166 7.47 0.26 -4.09
N CYS A 167 8.18 -0.84 -4.35
CA CYS A 167 7.58 -2.15 -4.50
C CYS A 167 6.92 -2.65 -3.19
N ASP A 168 6.28 -3.82 -3.25
CA ASP A 168 5.71 -4.44 -2.06
C ASP A 168 6.80 -5.05 -1.16
N THR A 169 7.20 -4.32 -0.13
CA THR A 169 8.28 -4.72 0.78
C THR A 169 7.82 -5.61 1.94
N GLN A 170 6.52 -5.68 2.22
CA GLN A 170 5.93 -6.41 3.37
C GLN A 170 6.49 -5.95 4.73
N SER A 171 5.99 -6.50 5.85
CA SER A 171 6.64 -6.35 7.17
C SER A 171 7.72 -7.39 7.41
N PRO A 172 8.53 -7.17 8.47
CA PRO A 172 9.39 -8.22 9.02
C PRO A 172 8.62 -9.49 9.38
N ILE A 173 7.42 -9.40 9.96
CA ILE A 173 6.66 -10.59 10.37
C ILE A 173 6.13 -11.38 9.17
N ASP A 174 5.64 -10.69 8.15
CA ASP A 174 5.13 -11.32 6.92
C ASP A 174 6.28 -12.00 6.17
N THR A 175 7.41 -11.32 6.04
CA THR A 175 8.62 -11.89 5.43
C THR A 175 9.16 -13.07 6.24
N ALA A 176 9.21 -12.96 7.58
CA ALA A 176 9.63 -14.06 8.45
C ALA A 176 8.74 -15.29 8.24
N TYR A 177 7.43 -15.11 8.11
CA TYR A 177 6.51 -16.20 7.81
C TYR A 177 6.74 -16.80 6.42
N LEU A 178 7.07 -16.00 5.40
CA LEU A 178 7.41 -16.52 4.08
C LEU A 178 8.67 -17.41 4.12
N ILE A 179 9.70 -17.04 4.89
CA ILE A 179 10.98 -17.78 4.91
C ILE A 179 11.04 -18.90 5.96
N ARG A 180 10.24 -18.83 7.03
CA ARG A 180 10.19 -19.83 8.12
C ARG A 180 8.92 -20.69 8.11
N GLY A 181 7.83 -20.19 7.54
CA GLY A 181 6.53 -20.84 7.48
C GLY A 181 5.88 -21.00 8.86
N VAL A 182 4.96 -21.95 8.94
CA VAL A 182 4.16 -22.24 10.15
C VAL A 182 4.99 -22.58 11.40
N LYS A 183 6.28 -22.93 11.24
CA LYS A 183 7.17 -23.18 12.38
C LYS A 183 7.40 -21.93 13.22
N LEU A 184 7.33 -20.74 12.61
CA LEU A 184 7.48 -19.45 13.27
C LEU A 184 6.56 -19.31 14.50
N PHE A 185 5.32 -19.82 14.39
CA PHE A 185 4.36 -19.76 15.50
C PHE A 185 4.79 -20.57 16.73
N LYS A 186 5.53 -21.67 16.54
CA LYS A 186 6.14 -22.42 17.66
C LYS A 186 7.37 -21.68 18.20
N ASP A 187 8.13 -21.06 17.30
CA ASP A 187 9.40 -20.42 17.63
C ASP A 187 9.20 -19.20 18.55
N PHE A 188 8.09 -18.47 18.45
CA PHE A 188 7.73 -17.41 19.41
C PHE A 188 7.79 -17.85 20.88
N TYR A 189 7.53 -19.13 21.16
CA TYR A 189 7.48 -19.68 22.51
C TYR A 189 8.73 -20.49 22.86
N ARG A 190 9.29 -21.21 21.89
CA ARG A 190 10.39 -22.17 22.13
C ARG A 190 11.77 -21.62 21.82
N HIS A 191 11.85 -20.70 20.86
CA HIS A 191 13.09 -20.13 20.35
C HIS A 191 12.95 -18.62 20.14
N PRO A 192 12.52 -17.86 21.18
CA PRO A 192 12.20 -16.45 21.00
C PRO A 192 13.43 -15.61 20.60
N ASP A 193 14.62 -15.95 21.09
CA ASP A 193 15.86 -15.23 20.73
C ASP A 193 16.18 -15.36 19.24
N PHE A 194 15.88 -16.52 18.63
CA PHE A 194 15.97 -16.71 17.18
C PHE A 194 14.98 -15.82 16.44
N VAL A 195 13.74 -15.68 16.95
CA VAL A 195 12.74 -14.82 16.33
C VAL A 195 13.15 -13.35 16.43
N ASP A 196 13.65 -12.91 17.58
CA ASP A 196 14.14 -11.54 17.79
C ASP A 196 15.25 -11.21 16.76
N GLU A 197 16.24 -12.09 16.60
CA GLU A 197 17.32 -11.89 15.62
C GLU A 197 16.83 -11.96 14.17
N LEU A 198 15.93 -12.90 13.84
CA LEU A 198 15.34 -13.02 12.51
C LEU A 198 14.59 -11.74 12.12
N MET A 199 13.73 -11.24 13.00
CA MET A 199 12.93 -10.03 12.79
C MET A 199 13.82 -8.80 12.63
N GLU A 200 14.87 -8.66 13.43
CA GLU A 200 15.83 -7.57 13.34
C GLU A 200 16.60 -7.59 12.00
N ARG A 201 17.07 -8.77 11.56
CA ARG A 201 17.80 -8.91 10.29
C ARG A 201 16.94 -8.55 9.09
N ILE A 202 15.69 -9.03 9.06
CA ILE A 202 14.74 -8.68 8.00
C ILE A 202 14.46 -7.17 8.00
N ALA A 203 14.27 -6.57 9.18
CA ALA A 203 14.02 -5.13 9.29
C ALA A 203 15.18 -4.29 8.73
N LYS A 204 16.45 -4.71 8.95
CA LYS A 204 17.62 -4.03 8.37
C LYS A 204 17.63 -4.11 6.84
N VAL A 205 17.34 -5.27 6.27
CA VAL A 205 17.23 -5.45 4.81
C VAL A 205 16.09 -4.62 4.23
N TYR A 206 14.94 -4.57 4.90
CA TYR A 206 13.83 -3.71 4.53
C TYR A 206 14.26 -2.24 4.44
N VAL A 207 14.98 -1.74 5.45
CA VAL A 207 15.44 -0.34 5.48
C VAL A 207 16.43 -0.07 4.35
N GLU A 208 17.44 -0.92 4.19
CA GLU A 208 18.44 -0.78 3.14
C GLU A 208 17.79 -0.75 1.75
N PHE A 209 16.93 -1.72 1.46
CA PHE A 209 16.27 -1.81 0.17
C PHE A 209 15.32 -0.65 -0.09
N SER A 210 14.59 -0.17 0.93
CA SER A 210 13.71 0.99 0.80
C SER A 210 14.50 2.28 0.54
N ILE A 211 15.66 2.46 1.17
CA ILE A 211 16.56 3.61 0.90
C ILE A 211 17.08 3.58 -0.55
N ILE A 212 17.44 2.40 -1.06
CA ILE A 212 17.91 2.22 -2.44
C ILE A 212 16.82 2.60 -3.44
N GLN A 213 15.61 2.04 -3.29
CA GLN A 213 14.45 2.38 -4.13
C GLN A 213 14.15 3.88 -4.10
N LYS A 214 14.07 4.49 -2.90
CA LYS A 214 13.84 5.93 -2.78
C LYS A 214 14.88 6.77 -3.50
N ARG A 215 16.16 6.37 -3.46
CA ARG A 215 17.23 7.05 -4.18
C ARG A 215 17.05 6.95 -5.70
N ILE A 216 16.68 5.78 -6.21
CA ILE A 216 16.43 5.57 -7.65
C ILE A 216 15.23 6.40 -8.10
N ILE A 217 14.13 6.32 -7.36
CA ILE A 217 12.88 7.03 -7.63
C ILE A 217 13.05 8.55 -7.51
N GLY A 218 13.96 9.02 -6.65
CA GLY A 218 14.17 10.44 -6.37
C GLY A 218 13.21 11.00 -5.32
N GLU A 219 12.65 10.15 -4.45
CA GLU A 219 11.81 10.55 -3.33
C GLU A 219 12.62 10.93 -2.08
N PRO A 220 12.18 11.93 -1.30
CA PRO A 220 12.66 12.13 0.07
C PRO A 220 12.44 10.89 0.94
N LEU A 221 13.27 10.72 1.98
CA LEU A 221 13.14 9.58 2.89
C LEU A 221 11.84 9.64 3.72
N ASP A 222 11.34 10.82 4.02
CA ASP A 222 10.23 11.05 4.96
C ASP A 222 8.88 11.29 4.28
N MET A 223 8.82 11.16 2.95
CA MET A 223 7.62 11.40 2.14
C MET A 223 7.59 10.43 0.96
N GLY A 224 6.44 10.30 0.29
CA GLY A 224 6.37 9.54 -0.95
C GLY A 224 4.96 9.32 -1.46
N VAL A 225 4.86 8.67 -2.61
CA VAL A 225 3.59 8.21 -3.18
C VAL A 225 3.40 6.73 -2.83
N HIS A 226 2.15 6.29 -2.66
CA HIS A 226 1.85 4.87 -2.58
C HIS A 226 0.55 4.52 -3.31
N GLY A 227 0.64 3.66 -4.33
CA GLY A 227 -0.49 3.13 -5.10
C GLY A 227 -1.25 2.02 -4.38
N SER A 228 -2.56 1.92 -4.61
CA SER A 228 -3.47 1.04 -3.85
C SER A 228 -3.25 1.19 -2.34
N PRO A 229 -3.32 2.45 -1.82
CA PRO A 229 -4.49 3.32 -2.03
C PRO A 229 -4.32 4.65 -2.79
N ASN A 230 -3.29 4.82 -3.63
CA ASN A 230 -3.07 6.02 -4.48
C ASN A 230 -3.01 7.33 -3.68
N VAL A 231 -2.21 7.33 -2.61
CA VAL A 231 -2.07 8.44 -1.66
C VAL A 231 -0.73 9.16 -1.78
N TRP A 232 -0.74 10.45 -1.47
CA TRP A 232 0.45 11.22 -1.14
C TRP A 232 0.72 11.14 0.36
N MET A 233 1.84 10.51 0.72
CA MET A 233 2.32 10.37 2.09
C MET A 233 3.16 11.61 2.43
N ALA A 234 2.49 12.65 2.94
CA ALA A 234 3.14 13.92 3.27
C ALA A 234 4.07 13.86 4.49
N ARG A 235 4.01 12.75 5.25
CA ARG A 235 4.95 12.42 6.32
C ARG A 235 4.94 10.91 6.55
N GLY A 236 6.11 10.35 6.77
CA GLY A 236 6.33 8.90 6.76
C GLY A 236 6.55 8.43 5.34
N GLY A 237 7.75 7.95 5.03
CA GLY A 237 8.14 7.67 3.65
C GLY A 237 7.90 6.25 3.16
N VAL A 238 7.47 5.32 4.03
CA VAL A 238 7.37 3.90 3.68
C VAL A 238 6.06 3.27 4.15
N ARG A 239 5.73 2.09 3.61
CA ARG A 239 4.59 1.27 4.04
C ARG A 239 5.06 -0.01 4.70
N ILE A 240 4.36 -0.45 5.73
CA ILE A 240 4.48 -1.79 6.31
C ILE A 240 3.16 -2.57 6.16
N CYS A 241 3.23 -3.89 5.96
CA CYS A 241 2.08 -4.78 5.81
C CYS A 241 2.09 -5.80 6.93
N GLU A 242 1.06 -5.90 7.74
CA GLU A 242 1.00 -6.71 8.96
C GLU A 242 -0.05 -7.84 8.81
N ASP A 243 -0.07 -8.54 7.67
CA ASP A 243 -1.10 -9.53 7.32
C ASP A 243 -0.96 -10.83 8.12
N VAL A 244 0.25 -11.21 8.51
CA VAL A 244 0.52 -12.33 9.43
C VAL A 244 0.31 -11.89 10.88
N ALA A 245 0.58 -10.62 11.17
CA ALA A 245 0.50 -10.09 12.52
C ALA A 245 -0.89 -10.29 13.13
N VAL A 246 -1.96 -10.22 12.34
CA VAL A 246 -3.36 -10.43 12.78
C VAL A 246 -3.64 -11.80 13.40
N MET A 247 -2.70 -12.76 13.29
CA MET A 247 -2.76 -14.07 13.95
C MET A 247 -2.07 -14.08 15.33
N LEU A 248 -1.39 -13.00 15.73
CA LEU A 248 -0.67 -12.89 16.99
C LEU A 248 -1.56 -12.29 18.09
N SER A 249 -1.26 -12.64 19.34
CA SER A 249 -1.81 -11.92 20.49
C SER A 249 -1.13 -10.54 20.64
N PRO A 250 -1.76 -9.58 21.33
CA PRO A 250 -1.15 -8.27 21.56
C PRO A 250 0.21 -8.35 22.29
N SER A 251 0.40 -9.33 23.16
CA SER A 251 1.67 -9.54 23.85
C SER A 251 2.78 -10.04 22.93
N LEU A 252 2.47 -10.92 21.98
CA LEU A 252 3.44 -11.38 20.97
C LEU A 252 3.77 -10.25 19.98
N TYR A 253 2.75 -9.52 19.52
CA TYR A 253 2.94 -8.36 18.65
C TYR A 253 3.87 -7.32 19.29
N ARG A 254 3.61 -6.96 20.55
CA ARG A 254 4.45 -6.01 21.30
C ARG A 254 5.89 -6.48 21.44
N ARG A 255 6.09 -7.79 21.63
CA ARG A 255 7.43 -8.37 21.80
C ARG A 255 8.21 -8.41 20.48
N PHE A 256 7.61 -8.92 19.42
CA PHE A 256 8.33 -9.30 18.20
C PHE A 256 8.13 -8.33 17.03
N CYS A 257 6.92 -7.78 16.85
CA CYS A 257 6.62 -6.87 15.74
C CYS A 257 7.01 -5.43 16.07
N THR A 258 6.65 -4.92 17.25
CA THR A 258 6.89 -3.50 17.59
C THR A 258 8.37 -3.07 17.48
N PRO A 259 9.35 -3.83 17.98
CA PRO A 259 10.76 -3.45 17.83
C PRO A 259 11.23 -3.46 16.37
N ALA A 260 10.84 -4.48 15.59
CA ALA A 260 11.20 -4.59 14.18
C ALA A 260 10.55 -3.48 13.34
N ASN A 261 9.28 -3.18 13.60
CA ASN A 261 8.54 -2.11 12.92
C ASN A 261 9.15 -0.75 13.25
N LYS A 262 9.65 -0.54 14.47
CA LYS A 262 10.41 0.67 14.81
C LYS A 262 11.65 0.82 13.92
N ILE A 263 12.45 -0.25 13.75
CA ILE A 263 13.63 -0.24 12.86
C ILE A 263 13.22 0.14 11.44
N CYS A 264 12.13 -0.45 10.93
CA CYS A 264 11.63 -0.18 9.58
C CYS A 264 11.13 1.26 9.38
N LEU A 265 10.48 1.87 10.39
CA LEU A 265 9.75 3.12 10.22
C LEU A 265 10.53 4.37 10.68
N GLU A 266 11.37 4.26 11.71
CA GLU A 266 12.09 5.39 12.30
C GLU A 266 12.98 6.17 11.29
N PRO A 267 13.74 5.52 10.39
CA PRO A 267 14.58 6.23 9.40
C PRO A 267 13.80 7.09 8.40
N PHE A 268 12.50 6.88 8.27
CA PHE A 268 11.63 7.53 7.28
C PHE A 268 10.61 8.49 7.93
N ASP A 269 10.86 8.92 9.18
CA ASP A 269 9.89 9.63 10.04
C ASP A 269 8.50 8.97 10.07
N GLY A 270 8.50 7.64 10.07
CA GLY A 270 7.30 6.85 10.12
C GLY A 270 6.82 6.31 8.78
N GLY A 271 5.56 5.90 8.76
CA GLY A 271 4.97 5.30 7.57
C GLY A 271 3.48 5.02 7.69
N MET A 272 2.99 4.37 6.65
CA MET A 272 1.62 3.87 6.55
C MET A 272 1.57 2.38 6.85
N ASP A 273 0.72 1.98 7.78
CA ASP A 273 0.54 0.57 8.15
C ASP A 273 -0.73 0.00 7.50
N HIS A 274 -0.80 -1.32 7.41
CA HIS A 274 -1.86 -2.05 6.72
C HIS A 274 -2.02 -3.45 7.28
N PHE A 275 -3.27 -3.90 7.39
CA PHE A 275 -3.57 -5.33 7.30
C PHE A 275 -4.89 -5.57 6.54
N CYS A 276 -5.01 -6.78 6.02
CA CYS A 276 -6.23 -7.31 5.43
C CYS A 276 -7.19 -7.82 6.51
N CYS A 277 -8.47 -7.50 6.34
CA CYS A 277 -9.53 -8.08 7.16
C CYS A 277 -10.07 -9.35 6.50
N SER A 278 -10.39 -10.36 7.30
CA SER A 278 -11.02 -11.59 6.83
C SER A 278 -12.07 -12.09 7.81
N ASN A 279 -12.86 -13.10 7.41
CA ASN A 279 -13.78 -13.76 8.34
C ASN A 279 -13.06 -14.58 9.42
N VAL A 280 -11.76 -14.84 9.26
CA VAL A 280 -10.95 -15.58 10.24
C VAL A 280 -10.41 -14.63 11.31
N SER A 281 -9.92 -13.47 10.89
CA SER A 281 -9.44 -12.41 11.77
C SER A 281 -9.68 -11.06 11.10
N ASP A 282 -10.26 -10.12 11.84
CA ASP A 282 -10.41 -8.72 11.45
C ASP A 282 -9.31 -7.81 12.01
N GLY A 283 -8.36 -8.37 12.78
CA GLY A 283 -7.21 -7.65 13.33
C GLY A 283 -7.52 -6.66 14.46
N ARG A 284 -8.78 -6.54 14.92
CA ARG A 284 -9.19 -5.47 15.85
C ARG A 284 -8.42 -5.51 17.18
N HIS A 285 -8.03 -6.69 17.63
CA HIS A 285 -7.28 -6.87 18.88
C HIS A 285 -5.88 -6.25 18.86
N LEU A 286 -5.34 -5.92 17.68
CA LEU A 286 -4.02 -5.29 17.54
C LEU A 286 -4.08 -3.78 17.37
N LEU A 287 -5.25 -3.20 17.10
CA LEU A 287 -5.35 -1.76 16.78
C LEU A 287 -4.78 -0.87 17.89
N GLU A 288 -4.96 -1.24 19.16
CA GLU A 288 -4.40 -0.47 20.27
C GLU A 288 -2.85 -0.48 20.25
N GLU A 289 -2.23 -1.62 19.92
CA GLU A 289 -0.77 -1.75 19.82
C GLU A 289 -0.22 -0.98 18.62
N LEU A 290 -0.86 -1.15 17.46
CA LEU A 290 -0.53 -0.45 16.23
C LEU A 290 -0.62 1.06 16.44
N LEU A 291 -1.78 1.56 16.86
CA LEU A 291 -2.02 3.01 17.01
C LEU A 291 -1.24 3.64 18.17
N SER A 292 -0.62 2.84 19.06
CA SER A 292 0.31 3.34 20.08
C SER A 292 1.74 3.51 19.54
N ASN A 293 2.04 3.00 18.34
CA ASN A 293 3.34 3.20 17.70
C ASN A 293 3.46 4.63 17.18
N GLN A 294 4.35 5.41 17.80
CA GLN A 294 4.61 6.80 17.45
C GLN A 294 5.14 7.03 16.04
N TYR A 295 5.49 5.99 15.29
CA TYR A 295 5.95 6.06 13.89
C TYR A 295 4.85 5.74 12.87
N ILE A 296 3.67 5.32 13.30
CA ILE A 296 2.53 5.17 12.37
C ILE A 296 1.93 6.55 12.12
N ARG A 297 1.79 6.92 10.84
CA ARG A 297 1.26 8.21 10.36
C ARG A 297 -0.12 8.05 9.76
N ALA A 298 -0.31 6.94 9.06
CA ALA A 298 -1.57 6.55 8.47
C ALA A 298 -1.76 5.05 8.57
N PHE A 299 -2.99 4.60 8.42
CA PHE A 299 -3.29 3.18 8.35
C PHE A 299 -4.49 2.94 7.42
N PHE A 300 -4.44 1.85 6.65
CA PHE A 300 -5.54 1.45 5.77
C PHE A 300 -5.89 -0.02 5.88
N PHE A 301 -7.18 -0.32 5.77
CA PHE A 301 -7.70 -1.69 5.76
C PHE A 301 -7.87 -2.19 4.33
N GLY A 302 -7.78 -3.51 4.12
CA GLY A 302 -8.10 -4.10 2.81
C GLY A 302 -9.59 -4.03 2.42
N ASN A 303 -10.50 -4.25 3.36
CA ASN A 303 -11.97 -4.21 3.16
C ASN A 303 -12.67 -3.95 4.51
N PRO A 304 -12.71 -2.69 4.99
CA PRO A 304 -13.09 -2.38 6.37
C PRO A 304 -14.59 -2.51 6.67
N SER A 305 -15.49 -2.12 5.77
CA SER A 305 -16.92 -1.90 6.04
C SER A 305 -17.70 -3.14 6.42
N ARG A 306 -17.15 -4.33 6.16
CA ARG A 306 -17.71 -5.61 6.61
C ARG A 306 -17.43 -5.88 8.09
N PHE A 307 -16.35 -5.32 8.62
CA PHE A 307 -15.81 -5.65 9.94
C PHE A 307 -15.75 -4.44 10.90
N TYR A 308 -15.79 -3.23 10.36
CA TYR A 308 -15.59 -1.99 11.11
C TYR A 308 -16.74 -1.02 10.84
N ASP A 309 -17.27 -0.43 11.91
CA ASP A 309 -18.12 0.73 11.80
C ASP A 309 -17.26 1.95 11.46
N PHE A 310 -17.69 2.73 10.46
CA PHE A 310 -16.91 3.86 9.96
C PHE A 310 -16.73 4.95 11.01
N GLU A 311 -17.80 5.33 11.72
CA GLU A 311 -17.76 6.45 12.67
C GLU A 311 -16.91 6.09 13.89
N GLU A 312 -17.09 4.90 14.44
CA GLU A 312 -16.29 4.42 15.58
C GLU A 312 -14.80 4.32 15.22
N THR A 313 -14.49 3.81 14.02
CA THR A 313 -13.11 3.67 13.53
C THR A 313 -12.49 5.01 13.26
N LEU A 314 -13.19 5.92 12.59
CA LEU A 314 -12.72 7.28 12.34
C LEU A 314 -12.43 8.00 13.65
N LYS A 315 -13.32 7.89 14.64
CA LYS A 315 -13.13 8.48 15.97
C LYS A 315 -11.88 7.93 16.68
N LEU A 316 -11.66 6.62 16.63
CA LEU A 316 -10.48 5.98 17.20
C LEU A 316 -9.18 6.53 16.59
N PHE A 317 -9.11 6.56 15.26
CA PHE A 317 -7.93 7.01 14.53
C PHE A 317 -7.68 8.52 14.72
N HIS A 318 -8.75 9.31 14.72
CA HIS A 318 -8.68 10.74 14.96
C HIS A 318 -8.12 11.06 16.38
N ASN A 319 -8.54 10.31 17.40
CA ASN A 319 -8.03 10.46 18.77
C ASN A 319 -6.53 10.14 18.88
N ARG A 320 -6.03 9.25 18.02
CA ARG A 320 -4.62 8.84 17.97
C ARG A 320 -3.78 9.69 17.00
N LYS A 321 -4.40 10.61 16.26
CA LYS A 321 -3.75 11.42 15.21
C LYS A 321 -3.03 10.55 14.17
N VAL A 322 -3.67 9.45 13.79
CA VAL A 322 -3.28 8.59 12.67
C VAL A 322 -4.28 8.76 11.54
N CYS A 323 -3.83 9.13 10.35
CA CYS A 323 -4.72 9.32 9.20
C CYS A 323 -5.35 7.98 8.79
N LEU A 324 -6.68 7.91 8.74
CA LEU A 324 -7.40 6.74 8.28
C LEU A 324 -7.53 6.78 6.76
N ILE A 325 -7.20 5.70 6.07
CA ILE A 325 -7.54 5.55 4.65
C ILE A 325 -8.65 4.51 4.54
N TRP A 326 -9.85 4.97 4.21
CA TRP A 326 -11.04 4.16 4.10
C TRP A 326 -11.22 3.67 2.67
N THR A 327 -11.20 2.35 2.48
CA THR A 327 -11.07 1.74 1.15
C THR A 327 -12.38 1.25 0.53
N ASP A 328 -13.49 1.39 1.26
CA ASP A 328 -14.80 0.95 0.79
C ASP A 328 -15.69 2.11 0.38
N GLY A 329 -16.28 1.96 -0.80
CA GLY A 329 -17.27 2.87 -1.35
C GLY A 329 -18.70 2.53 -0.95
N PRO A 330 -19.70 3.04 -1.69
CA PRO A 330 -21.11 2.74 -1.43
C PRO A 330 -21.40 1.25 -1.57
N ARG A 331 -22.13 0.68 -0.59
CA ARG A 331 -22.56 -0.72 -0.62
C ARG A 331 -23.51 -0.98 -1.81
N GLN A 332 -23.64 -2.23 -2.25
CA GLN A 332 -24.40 -2.62 -3.45
C GLN A 332 -25.83 -2.04 -3.53
N ASN A 333 -26.53 -1.92 -2.38
CA ASN A 333 -27.90 -1.40 -2.30
C ASN A 333 -28.00 0.02 -1.73
N GLN A 334 -26.87 0.72 -1.57
CA GLN A 334 -26.82 2.08 -1.03
C GLN A 334 -26.70 3.07 -2.20
N SER A 335 -27.53 4.12 -2.20
CA SER A 335 -27.34 5.22 -3.16
C SER A 335 -26.05 5.99 -2.84
N ILE A 336 -25.47 6.62 -3.85
CA ILE A 336 -24.26 7.45 -3.70
C ILE A 336 -24.53 8.59 -2.71
N GLU A 337 -25.70 9.22 -2.80
CA GLU A 337 -26.13 10.31 -1.92
C GLU A 337 -26.24 9.84 -0.46
N ASN A 338 -26.84 8.67 -0.21
CA ASN A 338 -26.97 8.15 1.16
C ASN A 338 -25.61 7.76 1.75
N TRP A 339 -24.69 7.23 0.94
CA TRP A 339 -23.33 6.94 1.36
C TRP A 339 -22.58 8.22 1.76
N ILE A 340 -22.63 9.25 0.92
CA ILE A 340 -21.98 10.55 1.19
C ILE A 340 -22.58 11.22 2.42
N ASN A 341 -23.91 11.21 2.57
CA ASN A 341 -24.57 11.77 3.75
C ASN A 341 -24.15 11.05 5.03
N THR A 342 -24.00 9.72 4.99
CA THR A 342 -23.52 8.94 6.15
C THR A 342 -22.11 9.38 6.57
N ILE A 343 -21.23 9.66 5.59
CA ILE A 343 -19.87 10.16 5.85
C ILE A 343 -19.92 11.57 6.45
N ILE A 344 -20.67 12.48 5.83
CA ILE A 344 -20.81 13.87 6.32
C ILE A 344 -21.36 13.88 7.75
N ASP A 345 -22.42 13.12 8.02
CA ASP A 345 -23.04 13.03 9.34
C ASP A 345 -22.04 12.51 10.40
N ALA A 346 -21.21 11.52 10.05
CA ALA A 346 -20.19 11.00 10.95
C ALA A 346 -19.08 12.03 11.21
N MET A 347 -18.61 12.73 10.18
CA MET A 347 -17.59 13.78 10.30
C MET A 347 -18.10 14.99 11.10
N ASP A 348 -19.35 15.41 10.89
CA ASP A 348 -19.98 16.50 11.63
C ASP A 348 -20.16 16.14 13.12
N ARG A 349 -20.46 14.87 13.46
CA ARG A 349 -20.49 14.37 14.85
C ARG A 349 -19.12 14.34 15.51
N ILE A 350 -18.06 14.03 14.76
CA ILE A 350 -16.67 14.09 15.23
C ILE A 350 -16.20 15.53 15.38
N GLY A 351 -16.77 16.46 14.60
CA GLY A 351 -16.46 17.88 14.64
C GLY A 351 -15.21 18.25 13.83
N ASP A 352 -14.75 17.36 12.93
CA ASP A 352 -13.61 17.61 12.06
C ASP A 352 -13.77 16.89 10.71
N ARG A 353 -13.24 17.50 9.65
CA ARG A 353 -13.34 17.00 8.26
C ARG A 353 -12.01 16.50 7.69
N THR A 354 -11.00 16.39 8.53
CA THR A 354 -9.64 15.98 8.19
C THR A 354 -9.29 14.60 8.77
N GLY A 355 -8.08 14.12 8.52
CA GLY A 355 -7.59 12.85 9.07
C GLY A 355 -8.19 11.60 8.46
N VAL A 356 -8.93 11.73 7.36
CA VAL A 356 -9.47 10.60 6.59
C VAL A 356 -9.38 10.83 5.08
N ILE A 357 -8.85 9.84 4.38
CA ILE A 357 -8.78 9.76 2.92
C ILE A 357 -9.68 8.62 2.46
N PHE A 358 -10.51 8.85 1.44
CA PHE A 358 -11.30 7.79 0.82
C PHE A 358 -10.56 7.28 -0.41
N SER A 359 -10.22 5.99 -0.44
CA SER A 359 -9.56 5.33 -1.59
C SER A 359 -10.37 4.11 -2.00
N ILE A 360 -11.42 4.34 -2.77
CA ILE A 360 -12.45 3.33 -3.01
C ILE A 360 -12.22 2.58 -4.32
N ASN A 361 -12.66 1.32 -4.36
CA ASN A 361 -12.72 0.55 -5.61
C ASN A 361 -14.12 0.67 -6.22
N VAL A 362 -14.19 0.93 -7.53
CA VAL A 362 -15.44 1.02 -8.29
C VAL A 362 -15.28 0.21 -9.58
N GLU A 363 -16.30 -0.57 -9.93
CA GLU A 363 -16.24 -1.48 -11.09
C GLU A 363 -16.48 -0.80 -12.45
N ASP A 364 -17.15 0.36 -12.44
CA ASP A 364 -17.58 1.08 -13.65
C ASP A 364 -17.13 2.54 -13.63
N PHE A 365 -16.52 2.99 -14.73
CA PHE A 365 -15.96 4.33 -14.86
C PHE A 365 -17.02 5.44 -14.77
N TYR A 366 -18.20 5.25 -15.36
CA TYR A 366 -19.25 6.27 -15.36
C TYR A 366 -19.89 6.41 -13.97
N LYS A 367 -20.02 5.31 -13.24
CA LYS A 367 -20.38 5.31 -11.83
C LYS A 367 -19.33 6.06 -10.99
N ALA A 368 -18.04 5.79 -11.20
CA ALA A 368 -16.96 6.52 -10.53
C ALA A 368 -17.03 8.03 -10.78
N LYS A 369 -17.22 8.44 -12.04
CA LYS A 369 -17.41 9.85 -12.42
C LYS A 369 -18.60 10.49 -11.69
N LYS A 370 -19.74 9.80 -11.64
CA LYS A 370 -20.92 10.26 -10.90
C LYS A 370 -20.64 10.42 -9.40
N ILE A 371 -19.84 9.52 -8.80
CA ILE A 371 -19.43 9.64 -7.40
C ILE A 371 -18.62 10.92 -7.18
N VAL A 372 -17.61 11.20 -8.02
CA VAL A 372 -16.80 12.43 -7.92
C VAL A 372 -17.66 13.69 -8.02
N GLU A 373 -18.59 13.74 -8.98
CA GLU A 373 -19.50 14.87 -9.17
C GLU A 373 -20.39 15.14 -7.95
N ILE A 374 -21.01 14.08 -7.39
CA ILE A 374 -21.87 14.21 -6.21
C ILE A 374 -21.03 14.52 -4.97
N TRP A 375 -19.84 13.92 -4.82
CA TRP A 375 -18.90 14.19 -3.73
C TRP A 375 -18.59 15.67 -3.63
N ASN A 376 -18.07 16.26 -4.72
CA ASN A 376 -17.71 17.67 -4.76
C ASN A 376 -18.91 18.58 -4.44
N LYS A 377 -20.05 18.30 -5.08
CA LYS A 377 -21.28 19.09 -4.88
C LYS A 377 -21.81 19.04 -3.45
N SER A 378 -21.70 17.89 -2.78
CA SER A 378 -22.20 17.72 -1.41
C SER A 378 -21.36 18.49 -0.40
N PHE A 379 -20.04 18.52 -0.55
CA PHE A 379 -19.16 19.27 0.36
C PHE A 379 -19.16 20.78 0.09
N ASP A 380 -19.38 21.23 -1.15
CA ASP A 380 -19.50 22.66 -1.45
C ASP A 380 -20.76 23.31 -0.87
N ARG A 381 -21.84 22.55 -0.65
CA ARG A 381 -23.11 23.04 -0.07
C ARG A 381 -23.03 23.33 1.43
N ILE A 382 -21.95 22.93 2.09
CA ILE A 382 -21.78 23.03 3.53
C ILE A 382 -20.75 24.11 3.90
N LYS A 383 -20.17 24.77 2.90
CA LYS A 383 -19.45 26.05 3.06
C LYS A 383 -20.47 27.17 3.18
#